data_AF-A0AAW9HMU2-F1
#
_entry.id   AF-A0AAW9HMU2-F1
#
_cell.length_a   1.000
_cell.length_b   1.000
_cell.length_c   1.000
_cell.angle_alpha   90.00
_cell.angle_beta   90.00
_cell.angle_gamma   90.00
#
_symmetry.space_group_name_H-M   'P 1'
#
loop_
_entity.id
_entity.type
_entity.pdbx_description
1 polymer ?
#
loop_
_entity_poly.entity_id
_entity_poly.type
_entity_poly.pdbx_seq_one_letter_code
_entity_poly.pdbx_strand_id
1 'polypeptide(L)'
;MTVSTSTRINFRTDVNTKREAETLFEELGIDMSTALNMFLKQAVREQALPIRPALSYIPNETTRRAIAHAEEIMKGNIPEDGAVFDDTEEALKFLDSLV
;
A
#
# COMPACT_ATOMS: atom_id res chain seq x y z
N MET A 1 17.61 32.36 8.78
CA MET A 1 18.10 31.25 9.63
C MET A 1 17.25 30.04 9.34
N THR A 2 17.76 29.09 8.55
CA THR A 2 17.10 27.79 8.34
C THR A 2 17.38 26.94 9.57
N VAL A 3 16.41 26.82 10.47
CA VAL A 3 16.52 25.92 11.61
C VAL A 3 16.42 24.50 11.04
N SER A 4 17.51 23.75 11.09
CA SER A 4 17.50 22.31 10.85
C SER A 4 16.80 21.64 12.03
N THR A 5 15.47 21.59 11.99
CA THR A 5 14.64 21.07 13.08
C THR A 5 14.63 19.54 13.05
N SER A 6 15.78 18.91 13.28
CA SER A 6 15.85 17.47 13.51
C SER A 6 15.55 17.17 14.97
N THR A 7 14.57 16.31 15.23
CA THR A 7 14.25 15.80 16.57
C THR A 7 14.66 14.34 16.67
N ARG A 8 15.19 13.93 17.83
CA ARG A 8 15.56 12.53 18.09
C ARG A 8 14.34 11.73 18.56
N ILE A 9 14.20 10.53 18.02
CA ILE A 9 13.23 9.53 18.47
C ILE A 9 14.03 8.32 18.97
N ASN A 10 13.75 7.89 20.20
CA ASN A 10 14.32 6.67 20.76
C ASN A 10 13.33 5.52 20.57
N PHE A 11 13.78 4.42 19.97
CA PHE A 11 12.97 3.23 19.72
C PHE A 11 13.61 2.01 20.40
N ARG A 12 12.79 1.16 21.03
CA ARG A 12 13.24 -0.09 21.65
C ARG A 12 12.73 -1.27 20.83
N THR A 13 13.63 -2.16 20.47
CA THR A 13 13.35 -3.40 19.74
C THR A 13 14.29 -4.50 20.25
N ASP A 14 14.03 -5.75 19.86
CA ASP A 14 14.94 -6.85 20.13
C ASP A 14 16.10 -6.88 19.13
N VAL A 15 17.17 -7.56 19.52
CA VAL A 15 18.44 -7.59 18.77
C VAL A 15 18.29 -8.30 17.42
N ASN A 16 17.44 -9.32 17.35
CA ASN A 16 17.27 -10.10 16.13
C ASN A 16 16.48 -9.30 15.10
N THR A 17 15.35 -8.72 15.48
CA THR A 17 14.55 -7.81 14.63
C THR A 17 15.40 -6.66 14.12
N LYS A 18 16.24 -6.07 14.96
CA LYS A 18 17.16 -5.01 14.53
C LYS A 18 18.11 -5.49 13.42
N ARG A 19 18.78 -6.64 13.61
CA ARG A 19 19.73 -7.18 12.62
C ARG A 19 19.04 -7.55 11.31
N GLU A 20 17.86 -8.16 11.37
CA GLU A 20 17.08 -8.52 10.20
C GLU A 20 16.68 -7.28 9.41
N ALA A 21 16.19 -6.24 10.09
CA ALA A 21 15.83 -4.98 9.47
C ALA A 21 17.05 -4.24 8.88
N GLU A 22 18.20 -4.24 9.56
CA GLU A 22 19.46 -3.67 9.02
C GLU A 22 19.87 -4.36 7.72
N THR A 23 19.87 -5.70 7.71
CA THR A 23 20.23 -6.49 6.53
C THR A 23 19.28 -6.19 5.36
N LEU A 24 17.96 -6.19 5.62
CA LEU A 24 16.95 -5.88 4.62
C LEU A 24 17.13 -4.48 4.02
N PHE A 25 17.35 -3.47 4.86
CA PHE A 25 17.47 -2.09 4.39
C PHE A 25 18.78 -1.86 3.63
N GLU A 26 19.88 -2.51 4.04
CA GLU A 26 21.14 -2.51 3.28
C GLU A 26 20.98 -3.14 1.90
N GLU A 27 20.27 -4.27 1.77
CA GLU A 27 19.95 -4.88 0.48
C GLU A 27 19.09 -3.96 -0.41
N LEU A 28 18.23 -3.15 0.19
CA LEU A 28 17.44 -2.11 -0.48
C LEU A 28 18.23 -0.82 -0.75
N GLY A 29 19.49 -0.72 -0.29
CA GLY A 29 20.36 0.43 -0.49
C GLY A 29 20.01 1.66 0.37
N ILE A 30 19.33 1.47 1.50
CA ILE A 30 18.93 2.53 2.42
C ILE A 30 19.35 2.24 3.86
N ASP A 31 19.57 3.29 4.66
CA ASP A 31 19.84 3.10 6.09
C ASP A 31 18.56 3.00 6.92
N MET A 32 18.72 2.51 8.16
CA MET A 32 17.63 2.38 9.14
C MET A 32 16.88 3.70 9.36
N SER A 33 17.61 4.81 9.39
CA SER A 33 17.04 6.15 9.61
C SER A 33 16.14 6.58 8.46
N THR A 34 16.53 6.29 7.22
CA THR A 34 15.76 6.57 6.02
C THR A 34 14.49 5.74 6.00
N ALA A 35 14.59 4.44 6.27
CA ALA A 35 13.44 3.54 6.32
C ALA A 35 12.41 3.98 7.39
N LEU A 36 12.87 4.31 8.60
CA LEU A 36 11.99 4.81 9.67
C LEU A 36 11.34 6.16 9.31
N ASN A 37 12.08 7.07 8.67
CA ASN A 37 11.50 8.33 8.20
C ASN A 37 10.46 8.12 7.09
N MET A 38 10.67 7.16 6.19
CA MET A 38 9.68 6.78 5.18
C MET A 38 8.40 6.26 5.84
N PHE A 39 8.51 5.39 6.84
CA PHE A 39 7.37 4.90 7.61
C PHE A 39 6.57 6.04 8.24
N LEU A 40 7.24 6.97 8.93
CA LEU A 40 6.58 8.12 9.57
C LEU A 40 5.88 9.02 8.55
N LYS A 41 6.54 9.32 7.42
CA LYS A 41 5.96 10.15 6.35
C LYS A 41 4.76 9.47 5.71
N GLN A 42 4.80 8.15 5.50
CA GLN A 42 3.67 7.41 4.97
C GLN A 42 2.48 7.48 5.93
N ALA A 43 2.72 7.29 7.23
CA ALA A 43 1.68 7.34 8.24
C ALA A 43 0.96 8.70 8.27
N VAL A 44 1.74 9.78 8.18
CA VAL A 44 1.21 11.15 8.11
C VAL A 44 0.47 11.38 6.79
N ARG A 45 1.02 10.93 5.66
CA ARG A 45 0.39 11.13 4.34
C ARG A 45 -0.97 10.44 4.24
N GLU A 46 -1.09 9.23 4.76
CA GLU A 46 -2.31 8.43 4.67
C GLU A 46 -3.28 8.67 5.84
N GLN A 47 -2.87 9.43 6.87
CA GLN A 47 -3.60 9.56 8.12
C GLN A 47 -3.98 8.19 8.72
N ALA A 48 -3.08 7.20 8.57
CA ALA A 48 -3.31 5.83 8.95
C ALA A 48 -1.98 5.12 9.27
N LEU A 49 -2.04 3.96 9.92
CA LEU A 49 -0.84 3.12 10.05
C LEU A 49 -0.47 2.52 8.68
N PRO A 50 0.80 2.63 8.24
CA PRO A 50 1.29 2.04 6.98
C PRO A 50 1.26 0.51 6.97
N ILE A 51 1.12 -0.10 8.14
CA ILE A 51 0.80 -1.51 8.32
C ILE A 51 -0.64 -1.61 8.80
N ARG A 52 -1.46 -2.41 8.12
CA ARG A 52 -2.81 -2.75 8.57
C ARG A 52 -2.70 -3.97 9.51
N PRO A 53 -2.83 -3.80 10.84
CA PRO A 53 -2.77 -4.94 11.74
C PRO A 53 -3.96 -5.86 11.48
N ALA A 54 -3.67 -7.06 11.00
CA ALA A 54 -4.68 -8.09 10.75
C ALA A 54 -4.05 -9.47 10.99
N LEU A 55 -4.81 -10.39 11.60
CA LEU A 55 -4.38 -11.79 11.75
C LEU A 55 -4.30 -12.49 10.39
N SER A 56 -5.09 -12.02 9.43
CA SER A 56 -5.02 -12.37 8.01
C SER A 56 -5.56 -11.18 7.22
N TYR A 57 -4.96 -10.85 6.08
CA TYR A 57 -5.52 -9.83 5.18
C TYR A 57 -6.82 -10.39 4.58
N ILE A 58 -7.95 -9.96 5.14
CA ILE A 58 -9.28 -10.27 4.61
C ILE A 58 -9.77 -8.98 3.97
N PRO A 59 -9.87 -8.92 2.63
CA PRO A 59 -10.51 -7.78 1.97
C PRO A 59 -11.90 -7.55 2.55
N ASN A 60 -12.37 -6.29 2.54
CA ASN A 60 -13.73 -6.00 2.98
C ASN A 60 -14.75 -6.73 2.07
N GLU A 61 -16.01 -6.80 2.51
CA GLU A 61 -17.02 -7.56 1.79
C GLU A 61 -17.16 -7.13 0.32
N THR A 62 -17.12 -5.83 0.05
CA THR A 62 -17.18 -5.28 -1.32
C THR A 62 -16.03 -5.78 -2.18
N THR A 63 -14.79 -5.70 -1.69
CA THR A 63 -13.61 -6.17 -2.42
C THR A 63 -13.66 -7.69 -2.63
N ARG A 64 -14.09 -8.47 -1.64
CA ARG A 64 -14.23 -9.93 -1.83
C ARG A 64 -15.27 -10.28 -2.89
N ARG A 65 -16.41 -9.57 -2.89
CA ARG A 65 -17.45 -9.78 -3.91
C ARG A 65 -16.92 -9.43 -5.31
N ALA A 66 -16.20 -8.32 -5.44
CA ALA A 66 -15.59 -7.92 -6.72
C ALA A 66 -14.57 -8.96 -7.23
N ILE A 67 -13.72 -9.49 -6.35
CA ILE A 67 -12.76 -10.55 -6.70
C ILE A 67 -13.49 -11.82 -7.14
N ALA A 68 -14.45 -12.30 -6.34
CA ALA A 68 -15.21 -13.50 -6.67
C ALA A 68 -15.96 -13.35 -8.00
N HIS A 69 -16.53 -12.17 -8.27
CA HIS A 69 -17.19 -11.87 -9.52
C HIS A 69 -16.23 -11.99 -10.73
N ALA A 70 -15.08 -11.34 -10.65
CA ALA A 70 -14.06 -11.40 -11.70
C ALA A 70 -13.56 -12.84 -11.95
N GLU A 71 -13.40 -13.65 -10.90
CA GLU A 71 -13.03 -15.06 -11.05
C GLU A 71 -14.09 -15.87 -11.80
N GLU A 72 -15.38 -15.61 -11.58
CA GLU A 72 -16.45 -16.32 -12.28
C GLU A 72 -16.54 -15.93 -13.76
N ILE A 73 -16.25 -14.66 -14.10
CA ILE A 73 -16.07 -14.22 -15.49
C ILE A 73 -14.90 -14.95 -16.15
N MET A 74 -13.73 -14.97 -15.49
CA MET A 74 -12.53 -15.62 -16.01
C MET A 74 -12.69 -17.13 -16.23
N LYS A 75 -13.53 -17.80 -15.41
CA LYS A 75 -13.90 -19.21 -15.60
C LYS A 75 -14.92 -19.42 -16.72
N GLY A 76 -15.52 -18.35 -17.24
CA GLY A 76 -16.59 -18.40 -18.24
C GLY A 76 -17.95 -18.80 -17.67
N ASN A 77 -18.13 -18.73 -16.35
CA ASN A 77 -19.40 -19.08 -15.69
C ASN A 77 -20.44 -17.97 -15.84
N ILE A 78 -19.99 -16.72 -15.98
CA ILE A 78 -20.81 -15.55 -16.24
C ILE A 78 -20.20 -14.69 -17.37
N PRO A 79 -21.03 -13.94 -18.13
CA PRO A 79 -20.52 -13.06 -19.19
C PRO A 79 -19.65 -11.93 -18.65
N GLU A 80 -18.71 -11.47 -19.47
CA GLU A 80 -17.94 -10.24 -19.21
C GLU A 80 -18.89 -9.04 -19.16
N ASP A 81 -18.90 -8.34 -18.02
CA ASP A 81 -19.70 -7.13 -17.78
C ASP A 81 -18.81 -5.88 -17.56
N GLY A 82 -17.49 -6.04 -17.69
CA GLY A 82 -16.53 -4.95 -17.65
C GLY A 82 -16.71 -3.99 -18.83
N ALA A 83 -16.56 -2.70 -18.56
CA ALA A 83 -16.46 -1.71 -19.62
C ALA A 83 -15.13 -1.90 -20.37
N VAL A 84 -15.21 -1.99 -21.69
CA VAL A 84 -14.05 -2.13 -22.59
C VAL A 84 -13.80 -0.79 -23.24
N PHE A 85 -12.53 -0.40 -23.32
CA PHE A 85 -12.09 0.87 -23.89
C PHE A 85 -10.96 0.62 -24.88
N ASP A 86 -10.94 1.37 -25.97
CA ASP A 86 -9.89 1.23 -26.99
C ASP A 86 -8.61 1.99 -26.59
N ASP A 87 -8.75 3.02 -25.75
CA ASP A 87 -7.64 3.84 -25.28
C ASP A 87 -7.81 4.36 -23.84
N THR A 88 -6.72 4.94 -23.32
CA THR A 88 -6.67 5.46 -21.95
C THR A 88 -7.52 6.72 -21.74
N GLU A 89 -7.71 7.55 -22.77
CA GLU A 89 -8.49 8.78 -22.67
C GLU A 89 -9.98 8.47 -22.51
N GLU A 90 -10.48 7.47 -23.24
CA GLU A 90 -11.84 6.97 -23.11
C GLU A 90 -12.10 6.40 -21.71
N ALA A 91 -11.18 5.57 -21.21
CA ALA A 91 -11.27 5.00 -19.86
C ALA A 91 -11.31 6.07 -18.76
N LEU A 92 -10.50 7.14 -18.89
CA LEU A 92 -10.49 8.24 -17.94
C LEU A 92 -11.82 9.02 -17.94
N LYS A 93 -12.37 9.33 -19.12
CA LYS A 93 -13.68 10.00 -19.24
C LYS A 93 -14.80 9.18 -18.61
N PHE A 94 -14.75 7.86 -18.77
CA PHE A 94 -15.71 6.98 -18.10
C PHE A 94 -15.59 7.05 -16.58
N LEU A 95 -14.38 6.97 -16.02
CA LEU A 95 -14.17 7.05 -14.58
C LEU A 95 -14.63 8.39 -14.00
N ASP A 96 -14.35 9.50 -14.69
CA ASP A 96 -14.79 10.83 -14.29
C ASP A 96 -16.33 10.97 -14.31
N SER A 97 -17.03 10.16 -15.11
CA SER A 97 -18.50 10.14 -15.15
C SER A 97 -19.16 9.38 -13.99
N LEU A 98 -18.38 8.58 -13.24
CA LEU A 98 -18.87 7.77 -12.11
C LEU A 98 -18.89 8.53 -10.77
N VAL A 99 -18.33 9.75 -10.73
CA VAL A 99 -18.21 10.60 -9.54
C VAL A 99 -19.19 11.77 -9.61
#